data_AF-A0A336NC39-F1
#
_entry.id   AF-A0A336NC39-F1
#
_cell.length_a   1.000
_cell.length_b   1.000
_cell.length_c   1.000
_cell.angle_alpha   90.00
_cell.angle_beta   90.00
_cell.angle_gamma   90.00
#
_symmetry.space_group_name_H-M   'P 1'
#
loop_
_entity.id
_entity.type
_entity.pdbx_description
1 polymer ?
#
loop_
_entity_poly.entity_id
_entity_poly.type
_entity_poly.pdbx_seq_one_letter_code
_entity_poly.pdbx_strand_id
1 'polypeptide(L)'
;MFFRDIEDKDSRVYLPILEAFSKELQRLCLDYQDKFVKLLFQYIIGSYDFYKIMIDTRSKQKRVIIQSFNLNGTLGYGRKWKIPSKILSVAIKPESKNKLIIIFEDGWSISFRIHNASSKVEAFLKFDIQFVGLSSQVVSHQIPMV
;
A
#
# COMPACT_ATOMS: atom_id res chain seq x y z
N MET A 1 11.66 2.67 -29.48
CA MET A 1 12.12 1.70 -28.46
C MET A 1 11.00 1.52 -27.44
N PHE A 2 10.65 0.28 -27.09
CA PHE A 2 9.69 0.03 -26.00
C PHE A 2 10.41 -0.16 -24.67
N PHE A 3 9.75 0.20 -23.58
CA PHE A 3 10.29 0.04 -22.23
C PHE A 3 10.51 -1.42 -21.86
N ARG A 4 9.73 -2.32 -22.44
CA ARG A 4 9.92 -3.76 -22.28
C ARG A 4 11.22 -4.28 -22.90
N ASP A 5 11.80 -3.54 -23.84
CA ASP A 5 13.02 -3.92 -24.56
C ASP A 5 14.30 -3.50 -23.79
N ILE A 6 14.16 -2.81 -22.65
CA ILE A 6 15.29 -2.47 -21.78
C ILE A 6 15.74 -3.75 -21.05
N GLU A 7 16.92 -4.23 -21.40
CA GLU A 7 17.57 -5.35 -20.70
C GLU A 7 17.84 -5.00 -19.23
N ASP A 8 17.54 -5.97 -18.35
CA ASP A 8 17.73 -5.89 -16.90
C ASP A 8 17.18 -4.58 -16.28
N LYS A 9 16.05 -4.08 -16.78
CA LYS A 9 15.40 -2.87 -16.26
C LYS A 9 15.09 -2.93 -14.77
N ASP A 10 14.90 -4.13 -14.24
CA ASP A 10 14.65 -4.35 -12.82
C ASP A 10 15.85 -3.92 -11.97
N SER A 11 17.07 -4.30 -12.35
CA SER A 11 18.28 -3.89 -11.64
C SER A 11 18.76 -2.50 -12.05
N ARG A 12 18.56 -2.10 -13.32
CA ARG A 12 19.11 -0.85 -13.88
C ARG A 12 18.24 0.37 -13.65
N VAL A 13 16.93 0.20 -13.51
CA VAL A 13 15.96 1.30 -13.42
C VAL A 13 15.19 1.23 -12.12
N TYR A 14 14.51 0.11 -11.86
CA TYR A 14 13.59 0.01 -10.72
C TYR A 14 14.31 -0.03 -9.38
N LEU A 15 15.32 -0.89 -9.22
CA LEU A 15 16.03 -1.07 -7.96
C LEU A 15 16.67 0.23 -7.44
N PRO A 16 17.44 1.01 -8.24
CA PRO A 16 18.01 2.28 -7.78
C PRO A 16 16.94 3.30 -7.35
N ILE A 17 15.81 3.35 -8.04
CA ILE A 17 14.69 4.25 -7.69
C ILE A 17 14.07 3.83 -6.36
N LEU A 18 13.86 2.52 -6.15
CA LEU A 18 13.32 2.02 -4.90
C LEU A 18 14.28 2.22 -3.72
N GLU A 19 15.58 2.06 -3.94
CA GLU A 19 16.60 2.34 -2.92
C GLU A 19 16.64 3.82 -2.55
N ALA A 20 16.60 4.71 -3.55
CA ALA A 20 16.53 6.15 -3.34
C ALA A 20 15.24 6.56 -2.61
N PHE A 21 14.09 6.01 -3.02
CA PHE A 21 12.80 6.25 -2.37
C PHE A 21 12.81 5.74 -0.92
N SER A 22 13.36 4.54 -0.66
CA SER A 22 13.51 4.00 0.69
C SER A 22 14.35 4.90 1.61
N LYS A 23 15.50 5.36 1.12
CA LYS A 23 16.37 6.30 1.85
C LYS A 23 15.66 7.61 2.14
N GLU A 24 14.90 8.13 1.18
CA GLU A 24 14.15 9.37 1.36
C GLU A 24 13.02 9.24 2.38
N LEU A 25 12.30 8.11 2.38
CA LEU A 25 11.29 7.83 3.41
C LEU A 25 11.92 7.81 4.81
N GLN A 26 13.08 7.17 4.96
CA GLN A 26 13.81 7.13 6.23
C GLN A 26 14.25 8.53 6.67
N ARG A 27 14.78 9.34 5.76
CA ARG A 27 15.15 10.74 6.04
C ARG A 27 13.94 11.57 6.48
N LEU A 28 12.82 11.49 5.76
CA LEU A 28 11.60 12.23 6.09
C LEU A 28 10.99 11.79 7.44
N CYS A 29 11.10 10.50 7.78
CA CYS A 29 10.74 10.00 9.11
C CYS A 29 11.62 10.59 10.22
N LEU A 30 12.92 10.82 9.97
CA LEU A 30 13.81 11.45 10.95
C LEU A 30 13.51 12.95 11.11
N ASP A 31 13.33 13.65 9.98
CA ASP A 31 13.16 15.11 9.98
C ASP A 31 11.79 15.57 10.49
N TYR A 32 10.73 14.79 10.19
CA TYR A 32 9.34 15.19 10.44
C TYR A 32 8.56 14.21 11.31
N GLN A 33 9.19 13.09 11.73
CA GLN A 33 8.63 12.14 12.69
C GLN A 33 7.19 11.70 12.32
N ASP A 34 6.28 11.75 13.28
CA ASP A 34 4.91 11.28 13.15
C ASP A 34 4.09 12.09 12.14
N LYS A 35 4.40 13.38 11.96
CA LYS A 35 3.70 14.26 11.02
C LYS A 35 3.82 13.74 9.59
N PHE A 36 5.03 13.34 9.17
CA PHE A 36 5.24 12.78 7.84
C PHE A 36 4.50 11.46 7.67
N VAL A 37 4.61 10.54 8.64
CA VAL A 37 3.97 9.22 8.55
C VAL A 37 2.45 9.34 8.44
N LYS A 38 1.83 10.21 9.24
CA LYS A 38 0.38 10.45 9.19
C LYS A 38 -0.06 10.98 7.83
N LEU A 39 0.65 11.96 7.28
CA LEU A 39 0.35 12.54 5.97
C LEU A 39 0.54 11.53 4.83
N LEU A 40 1.65 10.77 4.86
CA LEU A 40 1.90 9.72 3.87
C LEU A 40 0.80 8.66 3.92
N PHE A 41 0.45 8.17 5.11
CA PHE A 41 -0.57 7.13 5.26
C PHE A 41 -1.94 7.62 4.78
N GLN A 42 -2.34 8.85 5.14
CA GLN A 42 -3.57 9.48 4.63
C GLN A 42 -3.55 9.67 3.12
N TYR A 43 -2.41 10.04 2.54
CA TYR A 43 -2.28 10.18 1.08
C TYR A 43 -2.51 8.84 0.37
N ILE A 44 -2.04 7.72 0.97
CA ILE A 44 -2.18 6.39 0.38
C ILE A 44 -3.61 5.83 0.53
N ILE A 45 -4.24 6.01 1.70
CA ILE A 45 -5.56 5.41 2.00
C ILE A 45 -6.72 6.32 1.59
N GLY A 46 -6.49 7.63 1.53
CA GLY A 46 -7.52 8.64 1.38
C GLY A 46 -7.90 9.30 2.71
N SER A 47 -8.63 10.41 2.60
CA SER A 47 -9.02 11.24 3.76
C SER A 47 -10.46 11.00 4.25
N TYR A 48 -11.23 10.20 3.53
CA TYR A 48 -12.65 9.96 3.78
C TYR A 48 -12.88 8.55 4.28
N ASP A 49 -13.97 8.38 5.03
CA ASP A 49 -14.39 7.08 5.50
C ASP A 49 -15.12 6.33 4.39
N PHE A 50 -14.86 5.02 4.23
CA PHE A 50 -15.50 4.21 3.20
C PHE A 50 -15.65 2.74 3.60
N TYR A 51 -16.60 2.05 2.96
CA TYR A 51 -16.64 0.60 2.99
C TYR A 51 -15.95 0.03 1.77
N LYS A 52 -15.02 -0.91 1.97
CA LYS A 52 -14.47 -1.73 0.89
C LYS A 52 -15.26 -3.03 0.83
N ILE A 53 -16.00 -3.22 -0.26
CA ILE A 53 -16.78 -4.43 -0.51
C ILE A 53 -16.02 -5.29 -1.51
N MET A 54 -15.86 -6.57 -1.18
CA MET A 54 -15.16 -7.55 -2.00
C MET A 54 -15.96 -8.84 -2.06
N ILE A 55 -15.92 -9.54 -3.20
CA ILE A 55 -16.45 -10.89 -3.32
C ILE A 55 -15.26 -11.85 -3.23
N ASP A 56 -15.24 -12.68 -2.20
CA ASP A 56 -14.27 -13.77 -2.08
C ASP A 56 -14.81 -15.01 -2.78
N THR A 57 -14.14 -15.36 -3.88
CA THR A 57 -14.47 -16.53 -4.72
C THR A 57 -13.50 -17.69 -4.51
N ARG A 58 -12.52 -17.56 -3.60
CA ARG A 58 -11.48 -18.58 -3.38
C ARG A 58 -12.00 -19.79 -2.59
N SER A 59 -13.03 -19.60 -1.77
CA SER A 59 -13.69 -20.68 -1.03
C SER A 59 -14.84 -21.30 -1.83
N LYS A 60 -15.13 -22.59 -1.58
CA LYS A 60 -16.29 -23.30 -2.18
C LYS A 60 -17.59 -22.53 -1.99
N GLN A 61 -17.82 -22.00 -0.79
CA GLN A 61 -18.89 -21.04 -0.53
C GLN A 61 -18.39 -19.63 -0.85
N LYS A 62 -18.99 -18.96 -1.84
CA LYS A 62 -18.69 -17.55 -2.13
C LYS A 62 -19.15 -16.67 -0.98
N ARG A 63 -18.42 -15.60 -0.69
CA ARG A 63 -18.74 -14.67 0.41
C ARG A 63 -18.56 -13.24 -0.03
N VAL A 64 -19.42 -12.36 0.45
CA VAL A 64 -19.20 -10.91 0.41
C VAL A 64 -18.45 -10.51 1.68
N ILE A 65 -17.32 -9.83 1.52
CA ILE A 65 -16.53 -9.27 2.60
C ILE A 65 -16.73 -7.76 2.58
N ILE A 66 -17.20 -7.21 3.70
CA ILE A 66 -17.36 -5.77 3.91
C ILE A 66 -16.34 -5.33 4.96
N GLN A 67 -15.38 -4.51 4.54
CA GLN A 67 -14.37 -3.92 5.43
C GLN A 67 -14.68 -2.45 5.66
N SER A 68 -14.72 -2.03 6.92
CA SER A 68 -15.03 -0.65 7.30
C SER A 68 -13.76 0.16 7.49
N PHE A 69 -13.48 1.09 6.57
CA PHE A 69 -12.38 2.06 6.64
C PHE A 69 -12.86 3.36 7.29
N ASN A 70 -12.87 3.38 8.63
CA ASN A 70 -13.50 4.43 9.44
C ASN A 70 -12.45 5.37 10.07
N LEU A 71 -11.88 6.28 9.30
CA LEU A 71 -10.80 7.18 9.77
C LEU A 71 -11.34 8.29 10.67
N ASN A 72 -12.50 8.85 10.35
CA ASN A 72 -13.11 9.99 11.01
C ASN A 72 -14.19 9.57 12.01
N GLY A 73 -14.77 8.38 11.86
CA GLY A 73 -15.80 7.84 12.75
C GLY A 73 -17.21 8.01 12.21
N THR A 74 -17.38 8.28 10.91
CA THR A 74 -18.70 8.61 10.33
C THR A 74 -19.46 7.38 9.80
N LEU A 75 -18.84 6.20 9.79
CA LEU A 75 -19.49 4.97 9.33
C LEU A 75 -20.40 4.37 10.41
N GLY A 76 -21.58 3.89 10.01
CA GLY A 76 -22.53 3.21 10.91
C GLY A 76 -22.10 1.80 11.36
N TYR A 77 -21.12 1.19 10.70
CA TYR A 77 -20.55 -0.10 11.07
C TYR A 77 -19.02 -0.03 11.15
N GLY A 78 -18.43 -0.65 12.18
CA GLY A 78 -16.99 -0.65 12.45
C GLY A 78 -16.55 0.45 13.41
N ARG A 79 -15.33 0.35 13.92
CA ARG A 79 -14.76 1.31 14.88
C ARG A 79 -13.90 2.35 14.21
N LYS A 80 -13.86 3.57 14.78
CA LYS A 80 -12.90 4.59 14.35
C LYS A 80 -11.47 4.09 14.53
N TRP A 81 -10.62 4.34 13.54
CA TRP A 81 -9.22 3.94 13.55
C TRP A 81 -8.30 5.04 14.05
N LYS A 82 -7.13 4.62 14.51
CA LYS A 82 -5.96 5.47 14.69
C LYS A 82 -5.06 5.34 13.46
N ILE A 83 -4.65 6.47 12.91
CA ILE A 83 -3.64 6.53 11.85
C ILE A 83 -2.27 6.22 12.48
N PRO A 84 -1.46 5.33 11.88
CA PRO A 84 -0.17 4.97 12.44
C PRO A 84 0.76 6.19 12.52
N SER A 85 1.59 6.22 13.56
CA SER A 85 2.53 7.32 13.80
C SER A 85 3.96 7.00 13.38
N LYS A 86 4.27 5.73 13.14
CA LYS A 86 5.61 5.30 12.73
C LYS A 86 5.58 4.29 11.58
N ILE A 87 6.62 4.38 10.76
CA ILE A 87 7.06 3.31 9.88
C ILE A 87 8.02 2.42 10.68
N LEU A 88 7.70 1.14 10.80
CA LEU A 88 8.51 0.15 11.50
C LEU A 88 9.60 -0.44 10.59
N SER A 89 9.31 -0.61 9.30
CA SER A 89 10.30 -1.04 8.33
C SER A 89 9.95 -0.65 6.90
N VAL A 90 10.99 -0.51 6.09
CA VAL A 90 10.92 -0.29 4.64
C VAL A 90 11.88 -1.28 4.01
N ALA A 91 11.37 -2.20 3.19
CA ALA A 91 12.17 -3.29 2.64
C ALA A 91 11.84 -3.55 1.17
N ILE A 92 12.88 -3.64 0.34
CA ILE A 92 12.74 -4.13 -1.04
C ILE A 92 12.62 -5.65 -0.99
N LYS A 93 11.64 -6.21 -1.68
CA LYS A 93 11.43 -7.66 -1.65
C LYS A 93 12.63 -8.35 -2.33
N PRO A 94 13.34 -9.29 -1.67
CA PRO A 94 14.56 -9.88 -2.21
C PRO A 94 14.36 -10.52 -3.58
N GLU A 95 13.20 -11.14 -3.78
CA GLU A 95 12.84 -11.87 -5.00
C GLU A 95 12.17 -11.00 -6.06
N SER A 96 11.98 -9.69 -5.79
CA SER A 96 11.24 -8.77 -6.68
C SER A 96 11.86 -7.38 -6.60
N LYS A 97 12.80 -7.10 -7.51
CA LYS A 97 13.53 -5.83 -7.63
C LYS A 97 12.67 -4.62 -8.03
N ASN A 98 11.36 -4.80 -8.14
CA ASN A 98 10.37 -3.76 -8.45
C ASN A 98 9.31 -3.57 -7.34
N LYS A 99 9.47 -4.20 -6.17
CA LYS A 99 8.53 -4.08 -5.05
C LYS A 99 9.21 -3.61 -3.77
N LEU A 100 8.61 -2.62 -3.14
CA LEU A 100 8.94 -2.12 -1.82
C LEU A 100 7.76 -2.40 -0.88
N ILE A 101 8.04 -2.94 0.30
CA ILE A 101 7.06 -3.15 1.37
C ILE A 101 7.35 -2.14 2.49
N ILE A 102 6.31 -1.41 2.90
CA ILE A 102 6.36 -0.52 4.05
C ILE A 102 5.46 -1.11 5.13
N ILE A 103 6.02 -1.34 6.32
CA ILE A 103 5.28 -1.78 7.51
C ILE A 103 5.13 -0.58 8.43
N PHE A 104 3.90 -0.27 8.82
CA PHE A 104 3.59 0.77 9.79
C PHE A 104 3.16 0.14 11.12
N GLU A 105 3.06 0.98 12.16
CA GLU A 105 2.42 0.60 13.43
C GLU A 105 1.02 0.00 13.23
N ASP A 106 0.51 -0.65 14.28
CA ASP A 106 -0.83 -1.25 14.32
C ASP A 106 -1.09 -2.35 13.26
N GLY A 107 -0.05 -2.90 12.65
CA GLY A 107 -0.14 -4.07 11.75
C GLY A 107 -0.47 -3.72 10.29
N TRP A 108 -0.37 -2.46 9.89
CA TRP A 108 -0.51 -2.06 8.49
C TRP A 108 0.74 -2.45 7.69
N SER A 109 0.56 -3.13 6.55
CA SER A 109 1.63 -3.43 5.61
C SER A 109 1.17 -3.15 4.19
N ILE A 110 1.93 -2.31 3.47
CA ILE A 110 1.57 -1.82 2.14
C ILE A 110 2.70 -2.13 1.16
N SER A 111 2.36 -2.74 0.03
CA SER A 111 3.25 -3.01 -1.08
C SER A 111 3.15 -1.89 -2.12
N PHE A 112 4.30 -1.39 -2.54
CA PHE A 112 4.49 -0.47 -3.65
C PHE A 112 5.22 -1.21 -4.77
N ARG A 113 4.54 -1.44 -5.89
CA ARG A 113 5.15 -2.00 -7.10
C ARG A 113 5.40 -0.91 -8.12
N ILE A 114 6.66 -0.61 -8.39
CA ILE A 114 7.02 0.30 -9.48
C ILE A 114 6.86 -0.39 -10.83
N HIS A 115 6.26 0.30 -11.78
CA HIS A 115 6.14 -0.16 -13.16
C HIS A 115 6.12 1.06 -14.10
N ASN A 116 6.50 0.85 -15.37
CA ASN A 116 6.24 1.84 -16.39
C ASN A 116 4.76 1.80 -16.78
N ALA A 117 4.08 2.94 -16.70
CA ALA A 117 2.68 3.06 -17.10
C ALA A 117 2.51 3.27 -18.62
N SER A 118 3.63 3.31 -19.35
CA SER A 118 3.68 3.38 -20.82
C SER A 118 4.37 2.16 -21.43
N SER A 119 4.02 1.85 -22.68
CA SER A 119 4.76 0.86 -23.46
C SER A 119 6.06 1.44 -24.03
N LYS A 120 6.10 2.75 -24.31
CA LYS A 120 7.27 3.46 -24.84
C LYS A 120 8.27 3.78 -23.74
N VAL A 121 9.55 3.95 -24.12
CA VAL A 121 10.57 4.46 -23.20
C VAL A 121 10.32 5.95 -22.97
N GLU A 122 9.68 6.28 -21.86
CA GLU A 122 9.41 7.64 -21.40
C GLU A 122 9.43 7.68 -19.86
N ALA A 123 9.60 8.87 -19.28
CA ALA A 123 9.68 9.07 -17.84
C ALA A 123 8.30 8.98 -17.16
N PHE A 124 7.66 7.82 -17.25
CA PHE A 124 6.27 7.61 -16.80
C PHE A 124 6.13 6.40 -15.88
N LEU A 125 6.97 6.36 -14.86
CA LEU A 125 6.92 5.34 -13.81
C LEU A 125 5.81 5.65 -12.80
N LYS A 126 5.13 4.61 -12.32
CA LYS A 126 4.07 4.72 -11.30
C LYS A 126 4.20 3.61 -10.27
N PHE A 127 3.70 3.90 -9.08
CA PHE A 127 3.47 2.88 -8.06
C PHE A 127 2.06 2.32 -8.20
N ASP A 128 1.97 1.00 -8.31
CA ASP A 128 0.77 0.23 -8.00
C ASP A 128 0.82 -0.14 -6.51
N ILE A 129 -0.16 0.33 -5.74
CA ILE A 129 -0.15 0.28 -4.28
C ILE A 129 -1.24 -0.69 -3.80
N GLN A 130 -0.85 -1.65 -2.97
CA GLN A 130 -1.76 -2.68 -2.46
C GLN A 130 -1.50 -2.98 -0.98
N PHE A 131 -2.56 -3.25 -0.24
CA PHE A 131 -2.43 -3.81 1.10
C PHE A 131 -1.88 -5.23 1.04
N VAL A 132 -0.85 -5.49 1.85
CA VAL A 132 -0.33 -6.84 2.15
C VAL A 132 -0.91 -7.32 3.48
N GLY A 133 -0.96 -6.43 4.46
CA GLY A 133 -1.52 -6.66 5.79
C GLY A 133 -2.42 -5.51 6.19
N LEU A 134 -3.60 -5.85 6.72
CA LEU A 134 -4.52 -4.88 7.29
C LEU A 134 -4.37 -4.88 8.80
N SER A 135 -4.46 -3.69 9.41
CA SER A 135 -4.52 -3.56 10.85
C SER A 135 -5.71 -4.32 11.43
N SER A 136 -5.55 -4.83 12.65
CA SER A 136 -6.67 -5.38 13.43
C SER A 136 -7.74 -4.32 13.74
N GLN A 137 -7.45 -3.03 13.53
CA GLN A 137 -8.43 -1.95 13.59
C GLN A 137 -9.53 -2.09 12.52
N VAL A 138 -9.21 -2.70 11.37
CA VAL A 138 -10.16 -2.93 10.27
C VAL A 138 -11.18 -3.99 10.66
N VAL A 139 -12.42 -3.56 10.87
CA VAL A 139 -13.53 -4.48 11.13
C VAL A 139 -14.01 -5.05 9.80
N SER A 140 -14.20 -6.36 9.76
CA SER A 140 -14.62 -7.10 8.59
C SER A 140 -15.86 -7.93 8.89
N HIS A 141 -16.90 -7.78 8.07
CA HIS A 141 -18.09 -8.62 8.09
C HIS A 141 -18.09 -9.55 6.89
N GLN A 142 -18.47 -10.81 7.08
CA GLN A 142 -18.56 -11.80 6.00
C GLN A 142 -20.00 -12.28 5.87
N ILE A 143 -20.55 -12.16 4.68
CA ILE A 143 -21.90 -12.61 4.34
C ILE A 143 -21.76 -13.77 3.34
N PRO A 144 -22.17 -15.00 3.68
CA PRO A 144 -22.24 -16.08 2.71
C PRO A 144 -23.20 -15.70 1.57
N MET A 145 -22.79 -15.90 0.33
CA MET A 145 -23.71 -15.78 -0.81
C MET A 145 -24.54 -17.06 -0.86
N VAL A 146 -25.87 -16.94 -0.90
CA VAL A 146 -26.79 -18.08 -1.07
C VAL A 146 -26.78 -18.55 -2.51
#